data_AF-A0A1E7I4Y2-F1
#
_entry.id   AF-A0A1E7I4Y2-F1
#
_cell.length_a   1.000
_cell.length_b   1.000
_cell.length_c   1.000
_cell.angle_alpha   90.00
_cell.angle_beta   90.00
_cell.angle_gamma   90.00
#
_symmetry.space_group_name_H-M   'P 1'
#
loop_
_entity.id
_entity.type
_entity.pdbx_description
1 polymer ?
#
loop_
_entity_poly.entity_id
_entity_poly.type
_entity_poly.pdbx_seq_one_letter_code
_entity_poly.pdbx_strand_id
1 'polypeptide(L)'
;MTSHKEPAFFCGFSKKKWQGPGADIFAKGLVGDINTYEALFKGSERYKWRGEGSTDYLWVEEVPNQIVKHYGCENKKFLVILRDPTDRAFSEHSHLVRDELEDLDFISAIKKEAERFEKKWQPLFYHVKRSLYSAPLERYFSIFGRNHVKLILFDDLKENPKQVFREICMFLDIRKITLPINSILNKSGRPRSQTIHKLIKKIQQ
;
A
#
# COMPACT_ATOMS: atom_id res chain seq x y z
N MET A 1 -9.53 7.17 9.27
CA MET A 1 -8.52 7.06 8.19
C MET A 1 -8.37 8.43 7.55
N THR A 2 -7.16 8.73 7.07
CA THR A 2 -6.85 9.97 6.36
C THR A 2 -7.58 10.03 5.00
N SER A 3 -7.87 11.23 4.50
CA SER A 3 -8.41 11.42 3.14
C SER A 3 -7.32 11.26 2.08
N HIS A 4 -6.08 11.61 2.42
CA HIS A 4 -4.91 11.36 1.58
C HIS A 4 -4.58 9.87 1.57
N LYS A 5 -4.69 9.25 0.39
CA LYS A 5 -4.41 7.84 0.19
C LYS A 5 -2.90 7.63 -0.01
N GLU A 6 -2.33 6.67 0.70
CA GLU A 6 -0.93 6.22 0.55
C GLU A 6 0.11 7.35 0.66
N PRO A 7 0.19 8.08 1.81
CA PRO A 7 1.17 9.16 2.00
C PRO A 7 2.63 8.71 1.90
N ALA A 8 2.93 7.43 2.18
CA ALA A 8 4.25 6.82 2.12
C ALA A 8 5.34 7.59 2.90
N PHE A 9 4.95 8.28 3.97
CA PHE A 9 5.80 9.19 4.74
C PHE A 9 7.04 8.48 5.30
N PHE A 10 6.85 7.32 5.94
CA PHE A 10 7.95 6.57 6.54
C PHE A 10 8.89 5.92 5.51
N CYS A 11 8.53 5.87 4.22
CA CYS A 11 9.39 5.32 3.18
C CYS A 11 10.56 6.26 2.82
N GLY A 12 10.47 7.55 3.18
CA GLY A 12 11.45 8.57 2.79
C GLY A 12 11.51 8.81 1.27
N PHE A 13 10.49 8.38 0.52
CA PHE A 13 10.45 8.44 -0.93
C PHE A 13 10.44 9.86 -1.48
N SER A 14 9.87 10.82 -0.74
CA SER A 14 9.83 12.25 -1.08
C SER A 14 11.22 12.88 -1.17
N LYS A 15 12.24 12.28 -0.56
CA LYS A 15 13.64 12.72 -0.63
C LYS A 15 14.41 12.12 -1.81
N LYS A 16 13.77 11.24 -2.58
CA LYS A 16 14.38 10.53 -3.70
C LYS A 16 13.86 11.09 -5.02
N LYS A 17 14.74 11.11 -6.04
CA LYS A 17 14.34 11.41 -7.42
C LYS A 17 14.00 10.10 -8.13
N TRP A 18 12.72 9.89 -8.37
CA TRP A 18 12.18 8.73 -9.07
C TRP A 18 12.19 8.94 -10.58
N GLN A 19 12.31 7.85 -11.31
CA GLN A 19 12.37 7.80 -12.77
C GLN A 19 11.29 6.86 -13.33
N GLY A 20 11.24 6.75 -14.66
CA GLY A 20 10.33 5.86 -15.36
C GLY A 20 8.90 6.42 -15.47
N PRO A 21 8.01 5.65 -16.12
CA PRO A 21 6.65 6.10 -16.37
C PRO A 21 5.87 6.39 -15.08
N GLY A 22 5.17 7.53 -15.06
CA GLY A 22 4.34 7.95 -13.91
C GLY A 22 5.12 8.43 -12.69
N ALA A 23 6.44 8.63 -12.78
CA ALA A 23 7.26 9.05 -11.66
C ALA A 23 6.89 10.43 -11.09
N ASP A 24 6.44 11.36 -11.94
CA ASP A 24 5.98 12.69 -11.54
C ASP A 24 4.66 12.63 -10.75
N ILE A 25 3.72 11.79 -11.21
CA ILE A 25 2.45 11.54 -10.54
C ILE A 25 2.70 10.87 -9.19
N PHE A 26 3.56 9.85 -9.18
CA PHE A 26 3.97 9.18 -7.96
C PHE A 26 4.58 10.17 -6.96
N ALA A 27 5.54 10.99 -7.40
CA ALA A 27 6.21 11.96 -6.55
C ALA A 27 5.25 13.01 -5.95
N LYS A 28 4.24 13.45 -6.69
CA LYS A 28 3.22 14.41 -6.21
C LYS A 28 2.38 13.87 -5.05
N GLY A 29 2.21 12.55 -4.94
CA GLY A 29 1.44 11.93 -3.87
C GLY A 29 2.20 11.75 -2.55
N LEU A 30 3.51 11.97 -2.53
CA LEU A 30 4.37 11.67 -1.39
C LEU A 30 4.34 12.77 -0.33
N VAL A 31 4.25 12.38 0.93
CA VAL A 31 4.40 13.29 2.07
C VAL A 31 5.85 13.26 2.56
N GLY A 32 6.47 14.43 2.68
CA GLY A 32 7.90 14.54 2.98
C GLY A 32 8.29 15.10 4.35
N ASP A 33 7.35 15.72 5.05
CA ASP A 33 7.58 16.33 6.35
C ASP A 33 6.54 15.86 7.38
N ILE A 34 6.97 15.86 8.63
CA ILE A 34 6.17 15.35 9.74
C ILE A 34 4.93 16.21 10.01
N ASN A 35 5.01 17.52 9.79
CA ASN A 35 3.88 18.42 10.06
C ASN A 35 2.74 18.16 9.06
N THR A 36 3.06 17.99 7.77
CA THR A 36 2.08 17.60 6.75
C THR A 36 1.52 16.22 7.03
N TYR A 37 2.35 15.26 7.45
CA TYR A 37 1.88 13.93 7.83
C TYR A 37 0.91 13.96 9.02
N GLU A 38 1.23 14.71 10.07
CA GLU A 38 0.38 14.84 11.26
C GLU A 38 -0.90 15.61 10.97
N ALA A 39 -0.85 16.59 10.05
CA ALA A 39 -2.02 17.32 9.60
C ALA A 39 -3.08 16.41 8.94
N LEU A 40 -2.69 15.24 8.41
CA LEU A 40 -3.65 14.25 7.90
C LEU A 40 -4.62 13.72 8.98
N PHE A 41 -4.25 13.87 10.25
CA PHE A 41 -5.04 13.40 11.40
C PHE A 41 -5.71 14.54 12.17
N LYS A 42 -5.62 15.78 11.70
CA LYS A 42 -6.26 16.93 12.34
C LYS A 42 -7.78 16.73 12.47
N GLY A 43 -8.34 17.00 13.65
CA GLY A 43 -9.76 16.82 13.96
C GLY A 43 -10.14 15.39 14.40
N SER A 44 -9.17 14.48 14.48
CA SER A 44 -9.37 13.10 14.94
C SER A 44 -8.77 12.80 16.32
N GLU A 45 -8.37 13.83 17.07
CA GLU A 45 -7.65 13.74 18.34
C GLU A 45 -8.43 13.00 19.43
N ARG A 46 -9.76 13.04 19.36
CA ARG A 46 -10.66 12.33 20.30
C ARG A 46 -10.65 10.81 20.13
N TYR A 47 -10.15 10.29 19.02
CA TYR A 47 -10.19 8.85 18.73
C TYR A 47 -8.92 8.15 19.20
N LYS A 48 -9.09 7.01 19.88
CA LYS A 48 -7.99 6.14 20.35
C LYS A 48 -7.02 5.76 19.21
N TRP A 49 -7.58 5.37 18.07
CA TRP A 49 -6.80 4.94 16.90
C TRP A 49 -6.92 5.93 15.76
N ARG A 50 -5.75 6.34 15.26
CA ARG A 50 -5.58 7.16 14.07
C ARG A 50 -4.63 6.39 13.16
N GLY A 51 -5.07 6.14 11.92
CA GLY A 51 -4.35 5.26 11.01
C GLY A 51 -4.45 5.72 9.57
N GLU A 52 -3.43 5.35 8.81
CA GLU A 52 -3.29 5.51 7.37
C GLU A 52 -2.84 4.16 6.78
N GLY A 53 -2.97 4.02 5.46
CA GLY A 53 -2.49 2.85 4.75
C GLY A 53 -1.63 3.26 3.57
N SER A 54 -0.37 2.81 3.58
CA SER A 54 0.60 2.95 2.49
C SER A 54 1.15 1.58 2.11
N THR A 55 0.96 1.16 0.86
CA THR A 55 1.27 -0.21 0.42
C THR A 55 2.78 -0.51 0.38
N ASP A 56 3.62 0.53 0.39
CA ASP A 56 5.08 0.41 0.36
C ASP A 56 5.74 0.19 1.72
N TYR A 57 5.01 0.35 2.83
CA TYR A 57 5.61 0.25 4.16
C TYR A 57 6.20 -1.10 4.50
N LEU A 58 5.57 -2.17 4.05
CA LEU A 58 6.04 -3.51 4.39
C LEU A 58 7.44 -3.75 3.81
N TRP A 59 7.64 -3.54 2.51
CA TRP A 59 8.86 -3.97 1.83
C TRP A 59 10.03 -3.00 1.97
N VAL A 60 9.77 -1.72 2.29
CA VAL A 60 10.84 -0.73 2.45
C VAL A 60 11.54 -0.95 3.79
N GLU A 61 12.85 -1.14 3.71
CA GLU A 61 13.65 -1.67 4.80
C GLU A 61 13.61 -0.80 6.05
N GLU A 62 13.67 0.51 5.83
CA GLU A 62 13.89 1.52 6.85
C GLU A 62 12.62 1.90 7.59
N VAL A 63 11.44 1.53 7.07
CA VAL A 63 10.14 2.00 7.57
C VAL A 63 9.92 1.67 9.05
N PRO A 64 10.12 0.43 9.54
CA PRO A 64 10.02 0.12 10.97
C PRO A 64 10.84 1.07 11.85
N ASN A 65 12.08 1.34 11.46
CA ASN A 65 12.97 2.23 12.21
C ASN A 65 12.53 3.69 12.13
N GLN A 66 11.99 4.16 11.00
CA GLN A 66 11.41 5.50 10.91
C GLN A 66 10.17 5.64 11.81
N ILE A 67 9.33 4.63 11.90
CA ILE A 67 8.18 4.62 12.81
C ILE A 67 8.66 4.72 14.27
N VAL A 68 9.64 3.90 14.66
CA VAL A 68 10.23 3.96 16.02
C VAL A 68 10.82 5.33 16.31
N LYS A 69 11.56 5.90 15.34
CA LYS A 69 12.17 7.23 15.49
C LYS A 69 11.13 8.33 15.75
N HIS A 70 10.00 8.30 15.06
CA HIS A 70 8.98 9.36 15.16
C HIS A 70 7.97 9.13 16.27
N TYR A 71 7.62 7.87 16.56
CA TYR A 71 6.48 7.54 17.41
C TYR A 71 6.74 6.44 18.46
N GLY A 72 7.97 5.93 18.55
CA GLY A 72 8.33 4.80 19.42
C GLY A 72 7.74 3.47 18.96
N CYS A 73 8.00 2.41 19.74
CA CYS A 73 7.52 1.05 19.47
C CYS A 73 6.16 0.75 20.15
N GLU A 74 5.87 1.40 21.27
CA GLU A 74 4.69 1.10 22.07
C GLU A 74 3.39 1.58 21.43
N ASN A 75 2.30 0.84 21.71
CA ASN A 75 0.94 1.19 21.31
C ASN A 75 0.76 1.41 19.79
N LYS A 76 1.57 0.74 18.96
CA LYS A 76 1.41 0.70 17.50
C LYS A 76 0.76 -0.61 17.07
N LYS A 77 -0.08 -0.55 16.05
CA LYS A 77 -0.80 -1.72 15.52
C LYS A 77 -0.67 -1.69 14.00
N PHE A 78 -0.23 -2.79 13.43
CA PHE A 78 -0.02 -2.96 12.00
C PHE A 78 -1.01 -3.98 11.46
N LEU A 79 -1.73 -3.57 10.42
CA LEU A 79 -2.58 -4.47 9.63
C LEU A 79 -1.86 -4.75 8.33
N VAL A 80 -1.52 -6.01 8.08
CA VAL A 80 -0.80 -6.43 6.88
C VAL A 80 -1.68 -7.39 6.10
N ILE A 81 -2.10 -6.98 4.91
CA ILE A 81 -2.88 -7.81 3.99
C ILE A 81 -1.93 -8.46 3.00
N LEU A 82 -1.85 -9.79 3.04
CA LEU A 82 -0.99 -10.59 2.17
C LEU A 82 -1.85 -11.27 1.11
N ARG A 83 -1.35 -11.29 -0.12
CA ARG A 83 -1.88 -12.07 -1.24
C ARG A 83 -0.79 -13.03 -1.70
N ASP A 84 -1.18 -14.13 -2.33
CA ASP A 84 -0.23 -14.98 -3.06
C ASP A 84 0.76 -14.10 -3.87
N PRO A 85 2.08 -14.31 -3.71
CA PRO A 85 3.09 -13.39 -4.23
C PRO A 85 3.08 -13.29 -5.76
N THR A 86 2.76 -14.37 -6.47
CA THR A 86 2.63 -14.39 -7.93
C THR A 86 1.43 -13.56 -8.35
N ASP A 87 0.33 -13.77 -7.64
CA ASP A 87 -0.97 -13.15 -7.89
C ASP A 87 -0.96 -11.64 -7.58
N ARG A 88 -0.22 -11.23 -6.54
CA ARG A 88 0.08 -9.83 -6.21
C ARG A 88 0.90 -9.17 -7.32
N ALA A 89 1.99 -9.81 -7.74
CA ALA A 89 2.86 -9.31 -8.80
C ALA A 89 2.10 -9.13 -10.12
N PHE A 90 1.28 -10.11 -10.51
CA PHE A 90 0.46 -10.01 -11.72
C PHE A 90 -0.60 -8.92 -11.63
N SER A 91 -1.19 -8.72 -10.44
CA SER A 91 -2.15 -7.64 -10.20
C SER A 91 -1.52 -6.25 -10.33
N GLU A 92 -0.27 -6.10 -9.89
CA GLU A 92 0.49 -4.86 -10.02
C GLU A 92 0.91 -4.59 -11.47
N HIS A 93 1.36 -5.62 -12.20
CA HIS A 93 1.59 -5.51 -13.64
C HIS A 93 0.32 -5.09 -14.38
N SER A 94 -0.82 -5.73 -14.08
CA SER A 94 -2.11 -5.37 -14.67
C SER A 94 -2.56 -3.95 -14.32
N HIS A 95 -2.18 -3.43 -13.14
CA HIS A 95 -2.38 -2.03 -12.76
C HIS A 95 -1.58 -1.11 -13.69
N LEU A 96 -0.28 -1.34 -13.85
CA LEU A 96 0.57 -0.54 -14.73
C LEU A 96 0.08 -0.53 -16.19
N VAL A 97 -0.31 -1.70 -16.72
CA VAL A 97 -0.85 -1.81 -18.08
C VAL A 97 -2.16 -1.03 -18.23
N ARG A 98 -3.08 -1.13 -17.25
CA ARG A 98 -4.35 -0.38 -17.25
C ARG A 98 -4.10 1.13 -17.26
N ASP A 99 -3.07 1.57 -16.55
CA ASP A 99 -2.72 2.99 -16.45
C ASP A 99 -1.74 3.45 -17.54
N GLU A 100 -1.50 2.60 -18.55
CA GLU A 100 -0.67 2.90 -19.72
C GLU A 100 0.78 3.27 -19.34
N LEU A 101 1.28 2.65 -18.26
CA LEU A 101 2.65 2.81 -17.75
C LEU A 101 3.56 1.63 -18.11
N GLU A 102 2.99 0.53 -18.59
CA GLU A 102 3.70 -0.68 -18.96
C GLU A 102 3.15 -1.25 -20.28
N ASP A 103 4.05 -1.46 -21.23
CA ASP A 103 3.75 -2.04 -22.54
C ASP A 103 4.26 -3.49 -22.66
N LEU A 104 5.11 -3.94 -21.73
CA LEU A 104 5.66 -5.29 -21.74
C LEU A 104 4.64 -6.30 -21.19
N ASP A 105 4.72 -7.54 -21.67
CA ASP A 105 4.06 -8.67 -21.02
C ASP A 105 4.64 -8.91 -19.62
N PHE A 106 3.91 -9.66 -18.79
CA PHE A 106 4.25 -9.86 -17.38
C PHE A 106 5.67 -10.45 -17.16
N ILE A 107 6.06 -11.43 -17.97
CA ILE A 107 7.36 -12.10 -17.82
C ILE A 107 8.48 -11.17 -18.26
N SER A 108 8.28 -10.43 -19.35
CA SER A 108 9.23 -9.42 -19.81
C SER A 108 9.38 -8.26 -18.82
N ALA A 109 8.28 -7.81 -18.19
CA ALA A 109 8.30 -6.77 -17.16
C ALA A 109 9.10 -7.20 -15.92
N ILE A 110 8.90 -8.44 -15.44
CA ILE A 110 9.69 -9.01 -14.32
C ILE A 110 11.17 -9.07 -14.67
N LYS A 111 11.53 -9.52 -15.89
CA LYS A 111 12.94 -9.59 -16.33
C LYS A 111 13.61 -8.22 -16.36
N LYS A 112 12.84 -7.14 -16.49
CA LYS A 112 13.33 -5.75 -16.46
C LYS A 112 13.41 -5.14 -15.06
N GLU A 113 12.86 -5.79 -14.04
CA GLU A 113 12.75 -5.22 -12.69
C GLU A 113 14.11 -4.80 -12.12
N ALA A 114 15.14 -5.65 -12.22
CA ALA A 114 16.48 -5.32 -11.70
C ALA A 114 17.07 -4.07 -12.37
N GLU A 115 16.96 -3.97 -13.70
CA GLU A 115 17.40 -2.79 -14.46
C GLU A 115 16.62 -1.53 -14.04
N ARG A 116 15.30 -1.66 -13.86
CA ARG A 116 14.41 -0.57 -13.45
C ARG A 116 14.71 -0.10 -12.02
N PHE A 117 15.05 -1.02 -11.13
CA PHE A 117 15.47 -0.72 -9.76
C PHE A 117 16.75 0.12 -9.75
N GLU A 118 17.78 -0.29 -10.50
CA GLU A 118 19.03 0.47 -10.64
C GLU A 118 18.81 1.86 -11.27
N LYS A 119 17.91 1.93 -12.25
CA LYS A 119 17.49 3.20 -12.86
C LYS A 119 16.58 4.05 -11.97
N LYS A 120 16.31 3.62 -10.73
CA LYS A 120 15.45 4.31 -9.75
C LYS A 120 14.04 4.56 -10.30
N TRP A 121 13.49 3.61 -11.06
CA TRP A 121 12.09 3.67 -11.46
C TRP A 121 11.17 3.66 -10.23
N GLN A 122 9.99 4.25 -10.32
CA GLN A 122 9.07 4.27 -9.17
C GLN A 122 8.65 2.84 -8.71
N PRO A 123 8.32 2.63 -7.42
CA PRO A 123 8.15 1.30 -6.81
C PRO A 123 7.11 0.36 -7.41
N LEU A 124 6.11 0.86 -8.12
CA LEU A 124 5.06 0.03 -8.73
C LEU A 124 5.62 -0.93 -9.80
N PHE A 125 6.85 -0.71 -10.28
CA PHE A 125 7.57 -1.60 -11.19
C PHE A 125 8.36 -2.72 -10.48
N TYR A 126 8.32 -2.81 -9.15
CA TYR A 126 9.10 -3.78 -8.35
C TYR A 126 8.27 -5.01 -7.97
N HIS A 127 7.88 -5.79 -8.98
CA HIS A 127 6.95 -6.92 -8.87
C HIS A 127 7.42 -8.03 -7.94
N VAL A 128 8.67 -8.46 -8.03
CA VAL A 128 9.21 -9.54 -7.20
C VAL A 128 9.56 -8.98 -5.84
N LYS A 129 10.29 -7.84 -5.78
CA LYS A 129 10.78 -7.27 -4.53
C LYS A 129 9.66 -6.96 -3.53
N ARG A 130 8.51 -6.47 -4.01
CA ARG A 130 7.33 -6.17 -3.19
C ARG A 130 6.51 -7.42 -2.82
N SER A 131 6.77 -8.56 -3.45
CA SER A 131 6.13 -9.85 -3.15
C SER A 131 6.90 -10.69 -2.12
N LEU A 132 8.11 -10.30 -1.73
CA LEU A 132 8.94 -11.04 -0.77
C LEU A 132 8.62 -10.64 0.67
N TYR A 133 7.73 -11.36 1.33
CA TYR A 133 7.19 -10.93 2.64
C TYR A 133 8.02 -11.37 3.85
N SER A 134 8.80 -12.44 3.75
CA SER A 134 9.41 -13.08 4.93
C SER A 134 10.32 -12.16 5.72
N ALA A 135 11.32 -11.55 5.08
CA ALA A 135 12.27 -10.67 5.74
C ALA A 135 11.62 -9.37 6.26
N PRO A 136 10.75 -8.69 5.48
CA PRO A 136 9.92 -7.61 5.99
C PRO A 136 9.13 -7.94 7.27
N LEU A 137 8.39 -9.05 7.26
CA LEU A 137 7.54 -9.43 8.39
C LEU A 137 8.37 -9.73 9.63
N GLU A 138 9.48 -10.43 9.49
CA GLU A 138 10.38 -10.72 10.61
C GLU A 138 10.93 -9.44 11.24
N ARG A 139 11.23 -8.41 10.43
CA ARG A 139 11.65 -7.10 10.92
C ARG A 139 10.57 -6.40 11.74
N TYR A 140 9.31 -6.47 11.30
CA TYR A 140 8.20 -5.92 12.09
C TYR A 140 7.99 -6.71 13.39
N PHE A 141 8.10 -8.03 13.35
CA PHE A 141 7.96 -8.86 14.54
C PHE A 141 9.08 -8.64 15.56
N SER A 142 10.32 -8.48 15.11
CA SER A 142 11.47 -8.27 16.01
C SER A 142 11.44 -6.90 16.68
N ILE A 143 10.96 -5.86 15.99
CA ILE A 143 10.92 -4.48 16.50
C ILE A 143 9.67 -4.21 17.35
N PHE A 144 8.50 -4.64 16.89
CA PHE A 144 7.22 -4.30 17.52
C PHE A 144 6.59 -5.46 18.30
N GLY A 145 7.06 -6.69 18.10
CA GLY A 145 6.44 -7.89 18.67
C GLY A 145 5.24 -8.39 17.86
N ARG A 146 5.02 -9.72 17.88
CA ARG A 146 3.94 -10.37 17.12
C ARG A 146 2.54 -9.85 17.49
N ASN A 147 2.31 -9.47 18.74
CA ASN A 147 1.02 -8.94 19.21
C ASN A 147 0.66 -7.55 18.65
N HIS A 148 1.61 -6.89 17.98
CA HIS A 148 1.42 -5.59 17.35
C HIS A 148 1.17 -5.69 15.84
N VAL A 149 1.23 -6.89 15.26
CA VAL A 149 1.07 -7.11 13.81
C VAL A 149 -0.02 -8.16 13.55
N LYS A 150 -1.10 -7.76 12.91
CA LYS A 150 -2.17 -8.67 12.45
C LYS A 150 -1.99 -8.93 10.96
N LEU A 151 -1.70 -10.18 10.64
CA LEU A 151 -1.72 -10.68 9.27
C LEU A 151 -3.15 -11.01 8.86
N ILE A 152 -3.49 -10.64 7.63
CA ILE A 152 -4.77 -10.90 6.98
C ILE A 152 -4.47 -11.49 5.62
N LEU A 153 -5.06 -12.63 5.29
CA LEU A 153 -4.98 -13.15 3.93
C LEU A 153 -6.03 -12.47 3.06
N PHE A 154 -5.63 -12.09 1.85
CA PHE A 154 -6.50 -11.42 0.90
C PHE A 154 -7.69 -12.30 0.51
N ASP A 155 -7.50 -13.61 0.43
CA ASP A 155 -8.58 -14.55 0.11
C ASP A 155 -9.60 -14.63 1.26
N ASP A 156 -9.17 -14.69 2.51
CA ASP A 156 -10.08 -14.58 3.68
C ASP A 156 -10.88 -13.28 3.68
N LEU A 157 -10.24 -12.17 3.29
CA LEU A 157 -10.91 -10.86 3.18
C LEU A 157 -11.98 -10.85 2.09
N LYS A 158 -11.77 -11.59 0.99
CA LYS A 158 -12.74 -11.71 -0.11
C LYS A 158 -13.89 -12.65 0.24
N GLU A 159 -13.57 -13.80 0.81
CA GLU A 159 -14.55 -14.85 1.13
C GLU A 159 -15.38 -14.48 2.36
N ASN A 160 -14.73 -13.94 3.40
CA ASN A 160 -15.32 -13.72 4.72
C ASN A 160 -15.06 -12.30 5.26
N PRO A 161 -15.40 -11.21 4.54
CA PRO A 161 -15.07 -9.84 4.94
C PRO A 161 -15.64 -9.44 6.31
N LYS A 162 -16.83 -9.95 6.67
CA LYS A 162 -17.45 -9.71 7.99
C LYS A 162 -16.63 -10.32 9.14
N GLN A 163 -16.08 -11.51 8.93
CA GLN A 163 -15.25 -12.18 9.93
C GLN A 163 -13.92 -11.46 10.07
N VAL A 164 -13.23 -11.19 8.97
CA VAL A 164 -11.95 -10.45 8.98
C VAL A 164 -12.12 -9.09 9.66
N PHE A 165 -13.21 -8.37 9.38
CA PHE A 165 -13.47 -7.11 10.08
C PHE A 165 -13.66 -7.28 11.59
N ARG A 166 -14.41 -8.30 12.03
CA ARG A 166 -14.58 -8.60 13.46
C ARG A 166 -13.23 -8.84 14.13
N GLU A 167 -12.34 -9.59 13.48
CA GLU A 167 -10.99 -9.86 13.99
C GLU A 167 -10.13 -8.59 14.06
N ILE A 168 -10.24 -7.70 13.07
CA ILE A 168 -9.58 -6.38 13.10
C ILE A 168 -10.08 -5.55 14.29
N CYS A 169 -11.41 -5.50 14.51
CA CYS A 169 -11.97 -4.80 15.66
C CYS A 169 -11.46 -5.37 16.99
N MET A 170 -11.38 -6.70 17.12
CA MET A 170 -10.83 -7.35 18.31
C MET A 170 -9.35 -7.01 18.50
N PHE A 171 -8.55 -7.07 17.43
CA PHE A 171 -7.12 -6.74 17.47
C PHE A 171 -6.85 -5.27 17.87
N LEU A 172 -7.74 -4.37 17.48
CA LEU A 172 -7.70 -2.95 17.83
C LEU A 172 -8.46 -2.63 19.12
N ASP A 173 -9.09 -3.60 19.79
CA ASP A 173 -9.93 -3.35 20.97
C ASP A 173 -10.99 -2.24 20.71
N ILE A 174 -11.71 -2.38 19.60
CA ILE A 174 -12.82 -1.50 19.21
C ILE A 174 -14.13 -2.25 19.44
N ARG A 175 -15.04 -1.65 20.21
CA ARG A 175 -16.40 -2.18 20.40
C ARG A 175 -17.06 -2.35 19.04
N LYS A 176 -17.63 -3.54 18.78
CA LYS A 176 -18.19 -3.95 17.49
C LYS A 176 -19.04 -2.82 16.86
N ILE A 177 -18.61 -2.35 15.71
CA ILE A 177 -19.34 -1.38 14.88
C ILE A 177 -20.04 -2.15 13.76
N THR A 178 -21.26 -1.76 13.41
CA THR A 178 -21.93 -2.29 12.22
C THR A 178 -21.27 -1.71 10.99
N LEU A 179 -20.66 -2.57 10.16
CA LEU A 179 -20.12 -2.13 8.88
C LEU A 179 -21.24 -1.83 7.88
N PRO A 180 -21.15 -0.72 7.13
CA PRO A 180 -21.87 -0.59 5.87
C PRO A 180 -21.10 -1.38 4.79
N ILE A 181 -21.10 -2.72 4.85
CA ILE A 181 -20.52 -3.54 3.76
C ILE A 181 -21.49 -3.54 2.59
N ASN A 182 -21.51 -2.44 1.83
CA ASN A 182 -22.12 -2.43 0.51
C ASN A 182 -20.99 -2.36 -0.53
N SER A 183 -20.89 -3.44 -1.30
CA SER A 183 -20.10 -3.61 -2.53
C SER A 183 -18.60 -3.90 -2.41
N ILE A 184 -18.17 -4.88 -3.22
CA ILE A 184 -16.79 -5.14 -3.59
C ILE A 184 -16.28 -3.92 -4.36
N LEU A 185 -15.63 -3.00 -3.67
CA LEU A 185 -14.96 -1.85 -4.26
C LEU A 185 -13.57 -2.30 -4.71
N ASN A 186 -13.50 -2.89 -5.90
CA ASN A 186 -12.35 -3.00 -6.81
C ASN A 186 -12.60 -4.16 -7.79
N LYS A 187 -13.46 -3.96 -8.80
CA LYS A 187 -13.40 -4.78 -10.01
C LYS A 187 -12.20 -4.30 -10.81
N SER A 188 -11.02 -4.87 -10.58
CA SER A 188 -9.94 -4.76 -11.55
C SER A 188 -10.40 -5.45 -12.84
N GLY A 189 -10.36 -4.72 -13.95
CA GLY A 189 -10.69 -5.22 -15.27
C GLY A 189 -9.81 -4.53 -16.29
N ARG A 190 -9.35 -5.28 -17.30
CA ARG A 190 -8.74 -4.66 -18.48
C ARG A 190 -9.84 -3.96 -19.26
N PRO A 191 -9.71 -2.66 -19.59
CA PRO A 191 -10.69 -1.99 -20.43
C PRO A 191 -10.77 -2.73 -21.77
N ARG A 192 -11.98 -3.15 -22.16
CA ARG A 192 -12.22 -3.83 -23.45
C ARG A 192 -11.81 -2.97 -24.65
N SER A 193 -11.77 -1.65 -24.48
CA SER A 193 -11.31 -0.68 -25.48
C SER A 193 -10.47 0.40 -24.80
N GLN A 194 -9.22 0.55 -25.24
CA GLN A 194 -8.31 1.58 -24.75
C GLN A 194 -8.79 2.99 -25.12
N THR A 195 -9.39 3.17 -26.29
CA THR A 195 -9.90 4.47 -26.76
C THR A 195 -11.01 5.01 -25.85
N ILE A 196 -11.95 4.14 -25.44
CA ILE A 196 -13.04 4.52 -24.52
C ILE A 196 -12.47 4.85 -23.13
N HIS A 197 -11.49 4.07 -22.66
CA HIS A 197 -10.83 4.33 -21.38
C HIS A 197 -10.14 5.71 -21.35
N LYS A 198 -9.42 6.06 -22.43
CA LYS A 198 -8.78 7.38 -22.60
C LYS A 198 -9.78 8.53 -22.55
N LEU A 199 -10.92 8.37 -23.24
CA LEU A 199 -11.96 9.40 -23.26
C LEU A 199 -12.57 9.64 -21.87
N ILE A 200 -12.83 8.57 -21.12
CA ILE A 200 -13.39 8.64 -19.76
C ILE A 200 -12.39 9.31 -18.79
N LYS A 201 -11.11 8.93 -18.84
CA LYS A 201 -10.07 9.57 -18.01
C LYS A 201 -9.96 11.08 -18.27
N LYS A 202 -10.15 11.50 -19.53
CA LYS A 202 -10.07 12.91 -19.93
C LYS A 202 -11.26 13.77 -19.47
N ILE A 203 -12.39 13.15 -19.17
CA ILE A 203 -13.61 13.81 -18.69
C ILE A 203 -13.61 13.95 -17.15
N GLN A 204 -12.75 13.20 -16.45
CA GLN A 204 -12.67 13.15 -14.99
C GLN A 204 -11.51 13.96 -14.38
N GLN A 205 -10.71 14.65 -15.20
CA GLN A 205 -9.73 15.65 -14.78
C GLN A 205 -10.32 17.05 -14.92
#